data_AF-A0A921ZLM4-F1
#
_entry.id   AF-A0A921ZLM4-F1
#
_cell.length_a   1.000
_cell.length_b   1.000
_cell.length_c   1.000
_cell.angle_alpha   90.00
_cell.angle_beta   90.00
_cell.angle_gamma   90.00
#
_symmetry.space_group_name_H-M   'P 1'
#
loop_
_entity.id
_entity.type
_entity.pdbx_description
1 polymer ?
#
loop_
_entity_poly.entity_id
_entity_poly.type
_entity_poly.pdbx_seq_one_letter_code
_entity_poly.pdbx_strand_id
1 'polypeptide(L)'
;MGSCDDELLKLHSDTVSTLRKLYKLDKREDMDRAIDALEDWLKKQYHFTKREYPREYLERSIIFMKGSVERVKLQISNLCSMRTIFPNFFEKVDAINDFVHYEDPVWIDAFLPKLTKDNYRVYVMKFMKDGVTSDMLLDMYKLGVLKTEYVKAHDYANGFIGIIDYRNINIMSLISAINIITTHQIAKIIMVRHVYYHYYK
;
A
#
# COMPACT_ATOMS: atom_id res chain seq x y z
N MET A 1 22.76 -9.21 -6.51
CA MET A 1 22.22 -7.88 -6.16
C MET A 1 22.16 -7.07 -7.45
N GLY A 2 21.05 -7.14 -8.18
CA GLY A 2 20.81 -6.25 -9.31
C GLY A 2 20.04 -5.05 -8.81
N SER A 3 20.60 -3.85 -8.94
CA SER A 3 19.86 -2.61 -8.71
C SER A 3 18.79 -2.50 -9.79
N CYS A 4 17.57 -2.87 -9.45
CA CYS A 4 16.41 -2.38 -10.16
C CYS A 4 16.27 -0.92 -9.72
N ASP A 5 16.94 0.00 -10.43
CA ASP A 5 16.70 1.43 -10.25
C ASP A 5 15.28 1.71 -10.76
N ASP A 6 14.31 1.45 -9.89
CA ASP A 6 12.92 1.79 -10.10
C ASP A 6 12.81 3.32 -10.15
N GLU A 7 12.49 3.86 -11.34
CA GLU A 7 12.35 5.30 -11.53
C GLU A 7 11.27 5.90 -10.60
N LEU A 8 10.28 5.09 -10.22
CA LEU A 8 9.14 5.48 -9.39
C LEU A 8 9.44 5.35 -7.89
N LEU A 9 10.27 4.38 -7.47
CA LEU A 9 10.51 4.06 -6.06
C LEU A 9 12.01 3.99 -5.74
N LYS A 10 12.63 5.16 -5.57
CA LYS A 10 14.05 5.29 -5.24
C LYS A 10 14.28 5.07 -3.76
N LEU A 11 15.24 4.20 -3.45
CA LEU A 11 15.70 3.91 -2.10
C LEU A 11 17.02 4.65 -1.83
N HIS A 12 17.33 4.91 -0.56
CA HIS A 12 18.71 5.26 -0.19
C HIS A 12 19.56 3.99 -0.27
N SER A 13 20.87 4.14 -0.48
CA SER A 13 21.79 2.99 -0.60
C SER A 13 21.79 2.08 0.63
N ASP A 14 21.44 2.61 1.80
CA ASP A 14 21.42 1.93 3.09
C ASP A 14 20.00 1.58 3.57
N THR A 15 18.93 1.91 2.83
CA THR A 15 17.54 1.75 3.30
C THR A 15 17.25 0.33 3.81
N VAL A 16 17.60 -0.70 3.03
CA VAL A 16 17.31 -2.10 3.40
C VAL A 16 18.04 -2.49 4.68
N SER A 17 19.34 -2.19 4.79
CA SER A 17 20.13 -2.48 5.99
C SER A 17 19.61 -1.71 7.22
N THR A 18 19.23 -0.45 7.03
CA THR A 18 18.72 0.42 8.09
C THR A 18 17.38 -0.09 8.62
N LEU A 19 16.45 -0.48 7.74
CA LEU A 19 15.14 -1.02 8.15
C LEU A 19 15.25 -2.41 8.78
N ARG A 20 16.08 -3.30 8.26
CA ARG A 20 16.34 -4.60 8.88
C ARG A 20 16.87 -4.44 10.30
N LYS A 21 17.86 -3.55 10.50
CA LYS A 21 18.41 -3.24 11.83
C LYS A 21 17.37 -2.64 12.77
N LEU A 22 16.55 -1.70 12.27
CA LEU A 22 15.49 -1.06 13.05
C LEU A 22 14.52 -2.09 13.66
N TYR A 23 14.21 -3.14 12.90
CA TYR A 23 13.31 -4.21 13.32
C TYR A 23 14.01 -5.45 13.88
N LYS A 24 15.31 -5.37 14.18
CA LYS A 24 16.14 -6.46 14.75
C LYS A 24 16.19 -7.72 13.86
N LEU A 25 16.25 -7.50 12.55
CA LEU A 25 16.35 -8.52 11.48
C LEU A 25 17.60 -8.31 10.62
N ASP A 26 18.63 -7.64 11.16
CA ASP A 26 19.89 -7.35 10.47
C ASP A 26 20.77 -8.59 10.29
N LYS A 27 20.64 -9.58 11.17
CA LYS A 27 21.26 -10.89 10.95
C LYS A 27 20.51 -11.62 9.86
N ARG A 28 21.24 -12.08 8.84
CA ARG A 28 20.67 -12.81 7.70
C ARG A 28 19.79 -13.98 8.14
N GLU A 29 20.25 -14.75 9.10
CA GLU A 29 19.53 -15.91 9.66
C GLU A 29 18.21 -15.54 10.33
N ASP A 30 18.07 -14.33 10.88
CA ASP A 30 16.81 -13.90 11.52
C ASP A 30 15.75 -13.59 10.45
N MET A 31 16.13 -12.88 9.38
CA MET A 31 15.23 -12.60 8.26
C MET A 31 14.85 -13.87 7.50
N ASP A 32 15.83 -14.75 7.20
CA ASP A 32 15.57 -16.00 6.49
C ASP A 32 14.61 -16.89 7.29
N ARG A 33 14.82 -17.03 8.62
CA ARG A 33 13.89 -17.76 9.49
C ARG A 33 12.47 -17.17 9.51
N ALA A 34 12.35 -15.84 9.48
CA ALA A 34 11.05 -15.18 9.44
C ALA A 34 10.31 -15.43 8.12
N ILE A 35 11.03 -15.42 6.98
CA ILE A 35 10.48 -15.74 5.67
C ILE A 35 10.09 -17.22 5.60
N ASP A 36 10.95 -18.13 6.05
CA ASP A 36 10.68 -19.57 6.04
C ASP A 36 9.43 -19.92 6.87
N ALA A 37 9.29 -19.30 8.04
CA ALA A 37 8.09 -19.44 8.88
C ALA A 37 6.81 -18.95 8.18
N LEU A 38 6.89 -17.92 7.33
CA LEU A 38 5.76 -17.45 6.51
C LEU A 38 5.46 -18.42 5.36
N GLU A 39 6.48 -18.88 4.63
CA GLU A 39 6.31 -19.85 3.54
C GLU A 39 5.67 -21.14 4.02
N ASP A 40 6.15 -21.69 5.14
CA ASP A 40 5.60 -22.91 5.72
C ASP A 40 4.17 -22.74 6.24
N TRP A 41 3.83 -21.57 6.75
CA TRP A 41 2.45 -21.23 7.09
C TRP A 41 1.56 -21.13 5.84
N LEU A 42 2.04 -20.45 4.79
CA LEU A 42 1.32 -20.28 3.52
C LEU A 42 1.02 -21.62 2.84
N LYS A 43 1.97 -22.56 2.83
CA LYS A 43 1.77 -23.93 2.30
C LYS A 43 0.58 -24.65 2.96
N LYS A 44 0.34 -24.37 4.25
CA LYS A 44 -0.75 -24.96 5.04
C LYS A 44 -2.11 -24.28 4.82
N GLN A 45 -2.17 -23.10 4.17
CA GLN A 45 -3.42 -22.36 3.94
C GLN A 45 -4.12 -22.81 2.65
N TYR A 46 -4.66 -24.03 2.61
CA TYR A 46 -5.27 -24.62 1.41
C TYR A 46 -6.45 -23.83 0.82
N HIS A 47 -7.08 -22.96 1.61
CA HIS A 47 -8.19 -22.11 1.18
C HIS A 47 -7.75 -20.82 0.49
N PHE A 48 -6.45 -20.52 0.45
CA PHE A 48 -5.94 -19.33 -0.26
C PHE A 48 -5.81 -19.58 -1.76
N THR A 49 -6.23 -18.59 -2.54
CA THR A 49 -6.09 -18.58 -4.00
C THR A 49 -4.64 -18.43 -4.45
N LYS A 50 -3.78 -17.79 -3.65
CA LYS A 50 -2.34 -17.65 -3.90
C LYS A 50 -1.54 -17.96 -2.63
N ARG A 51 -0.66 -18.96 -2.72
CA ARG A 51 0.16 -19.45 -1.60
C ARG A 51 1.66 -19.26 -1.82
N GLU A 52 2.06 -18.94 -3.04
CA GLU A 52 3.47 -18.73 -3.41
C GLU A 52 3.72 -17.26 -3.72
N TYR A 53 4.74 -16.70 -3.09
CA TYR A 53 5.17 -15.32 -3.25
C TYR A 53 6.69 -15.29 -3.36
N PRO A 54 7.27 -14.36 -4.14
CA PRO A 54 8.72 -14.14 -4.11
C PRO A 54 9.19 -13.83 -2.68
N ARG A 55 10.37 -14.33 -2.30
CA ARG A 55 10.93 -14.10 -0.96
C ARG A 55 11.10 -12.62 -0.66
N GLU A 56 11.45 -11.83 -1.67
CA GLU A 56 11.56 -10.37 -1.58
C GLU A 56 10.22 -9.70 -1.26
N TYR A 57 9.10 -10.25 -1.74
CA TYR A 57 7.76 -9.77 -1.36
C TYR A 57 7.43 -10.10 0.10
N LEU A 58 7.78 -11.30 0.57
CA LEU A 58 7.58 -11.71 1.96
C LEU A 58 8.43 -10.87 2.91
N GLU A 59 9.69 -10.63 2.55
CA GLU A 59 10.59 -9.75 3.27
C GLU A 59 10.01 -8.33 3.39
N ARG A 60 9.63 -7.71 2.26
CA ARG A 60 8.99 -6.37 2.28
C ARG A 60 7.75 -6.36 3.15
N SER A 61 6.93 -7.41 3.08
CA SER A 61 5.74 -7.54 3.94
C SER A 61 6.10 -7.58 5.43
N ILE A 62 7.15 -8.31 5.82
CA ILE A 62 7.68 -8.33 7.19
C ILE A 62 8.13 -6.93 7.61
N ILE A 63 8.91 -6.24 6.77
CA ILE A 63 9.38 -4.88 7.04
C ILE A 63 8.21 -3.91 7.21
N PHE A 64 7.22 -3.92 6.32
CA PHE A 64 6.01 -3.09 6.46
C PHE A 64 5.21 -3.40 7.72
N MET A 65 5.24 -4.65 8.20
CA MET A 65 4.63 -5.08 9.46
C MET A 65 5.57 -4.96 10.67
N LYS A 66 6.62 -4.13 10.56
CA LYS A 66 7.55 -3.80 11.64
C LYS A 66 8.24 -5.03 12.24
N GLY A 67 8.58 -6.00 11.38
CA GLY A 67 9.22 -7.26 11.76
C GLY A 67 8.27 -8.36 12.23
N SER A 68 6.96 -8.12 12.30
CA SER A 68 6.01 -9.08 12.86
C SER A 68 5.47 -10.07 11.82
N VAL A 69 5.97 -11.30 11.88
CA VAL A 69 5.47 -12.43 11.08
C VAL A 69 3.97 -12.66 11.26
N GLU A 70 3.46 -12.65 12.50
CA GLU A 70 2.03 -12.87 12.77
C GLU A 70 1.14 -11.78 12.15
N ARG A 71 1.60 -10.53 12.13
CA ARG A 71 0.88 -9.45 11.45
C ARG A 71 0.87 -9.62 9.94
N VAL A 72 1.95 -10.15 9.36
CA VAL A 72 1.97 -10.50 7.93
C VAL A 72 0.97 -11.61 7.63
N LYS A 73 0.91 -12.67 8.45
CA LYS A 73 -0.08 -13.75 8.30
C LYS A 73 -1.50 -13.19 8.31
N LEU A 74 -1.84 -12.37 9.31
CA LEU A 74 -3.14 -11.72 9.41
C LEU A 74 -3.44 -10.83 8.19
N GLN A 75 -2.46 -10.04 7.75
CA GLN A 75 -2.61 -9.18 6.57
C GLN A 75 -2.89 -9.99 5.30
N ILE A 76 -2.17 -11.09 5.07
CA ILE A 76 -2.38 -11.95 3.89
C ILE A 76 -3.76 -12.61 3.95
N SER A 77 -4.13 -13.21 5.09
CA SER A 77 -5.46 -13.82 5.28
C SER A 77 -6.57 -12.82 4.98
N ASN A 78 -6.50 -11.63 5.58
CA ASN A 78 -7.49 -10.59 5.39
C ASN A 78 -7.53 -10.10 3.94
N LEU A 79 -6.39 -9.97 3.26
CA LEU A 79 -6.36 -9.59 1.84
C LEU A 79 -7.06 -10.63 0.96
N CYS A 80 -6.86 -11.92 1.22
CA CYS A 80 -7.61 -13.00 0.56
C CYS A 80 -9.12 -12.85 0.79
N SER A 81 -9.55 -12.61 2.03
CA SER A 81 -10.97 -12.38 2.33
C SER A 81 -11.52 -11.12 1.64
N MET A 82 -10.79 -10.00 1.66
CA MET A 82 -11.23 -8.75 1.04
C MET A 82 -11.36 -8.86 -0.48
N ARG A 83 -10.47 -9.62 -1.14
CA ARG A 83 -10.60 -9.91 -2.59
C ARG A 83 -11.89 -10.67 -2.92
N THR A 84 -12.36 -11.52 -2.01
CA THR A 84 -13.64 -12.24 -2.16
C THR A 84 -14.85 -11.36 -1.84
N ILE A 85 -14.77 -10.57 -0.77
CA ILE A 85 -15.91 -9.77 -0.27
C ILE A 85 -16.11 -8.49 -1.12
N PHE A 86 -15.03 -7.88 -1.58
CA PHE A 86 -15.05 -6.61 -2.32
C PHE A 86 -14.32 -6.73 -3.68
N PRO A 87 -14.72 -7.66 -4.56
CA PRO A 87 -13.98 -7.96 -5.79
C PRO A 87 -13.82 -6.74 -6.70
N ASN A 88 -14.78 -5.81 -6.70
CA ASN A 88 -14.78 -4.60 -7.53
C ASN A 88 -13.57 -3.68 -7.30
N PHE A 89 -12.89 -3.74 -6.15
CA PHE A 89 -11.67 -2.97 -5.89
C PHE A 89 -10.38 -3.69 -6.34
N PHE A 90 -10.49 -4.95 -6.75
CA PHE A 90 -9.37 -5.82 -7.12
C PHE A 90 -9.49 -6.37 -8.55
N GLU A 91 -10.40 -5.80 -9.33
CA GLU A 91 -10.54 -6.10 -10.76
C GLU A 91 -9.22 -5.83 -11.49
N LYS A 92 -9.00 -6.55 -12.59
CA LYS A 92 -7.89 -6.22 -13.49
C LYS A 92 -8.23 -4.90 -14.16
N VAL A 93 -7.40 -3.90 -13.89
CA VAL A 93 -7.53 -2.55 -14.44
C VAL A 93 -6.23 -2.18 -15.16
N ASP A 94 -6.37 -1.52 -16.30
CA ASP A 94 -5.29 -0.84 -16.98
C ASP A 94 -5.09 0.54 -16.35
N ALA A 95 -3.99 0.71 -15.62
CA ALA A 95 -3.70 1.95 -14.89
C ALA A 95 -3.67 3.21 -15.79
N ILE A 96 -3.35 3.04 -17.08
CA ILE A 96 -3.22 4.13 -18.04
C ILE A 96 -4.58 4.41 -18.68
N ASN A 97 -5.26 3.36 -19.14
CA ASN A 97 -6.45 3.50 -19.96
C ASN A 97 -7.77 3.58 -19.16
N ASP A 98 -7.82 3.01 -17.94
CA ASP A 98 -9.07 2.90 -17.18
C ASP A 98 -9.31 4.10 -16.23
N PHE A 99 -8.30 4.93 -15.97
CA PHE A 99 -8.38 6.06 -15.02
C PHE A 99 -8.14 7.43 -15.68
N VAL A 100 -8.52 7.58 -16.94
CA VAL A 100 -8.19 8.75 -17.77
C VAL A 100 -8.98 10.00 -17.32
N HIS A 101 -8.29 10.90 -16.63
CA HIS A 101 -8.67 12.31 -16.49
C HIS A 101 -7.52 13.26 -16.88
N TYR A 102 -6.56 12.81 -17.69
CA TYR A 102 -5.26 13.47 -17.83
C TYR A 102 -5.28 14.85 -18.51
N GLU A 103 -6.25 15.13 -19.38
CA GLU A 103 -6.30 16.42 -20.08
C GLU A 103 -6.76 17.58 -19.20
N ASP A 104 -7.62 17.32 -18.20
CA ASP A 104 -8.11 18.33 -17.25
C ASP A 104 -8.56 17.68 -15.92
N PRO A 105 -7.60 17.17 -15.12
CA PRO A 105 -7.89 16.32 -13.97
C PRO A 105 -8.55 17.07 -12.82
N VAL A 106 -9.56 16.47 -12.19
CA VAL A 106 -10.15 16.97 -10.93
C VAL A 106 -9.20 16.72 -9.76
N TRP A 107 -8.41 15.64 -9.79
CA TRP A 107 -7.37 15.34 -8.81
C TRP A 107 -6.10 14.80 -9.46
N ILE A 108 -4.98 14.96 -8.78
CA ILE A 108 -3.71 14.30 -9.09
C ILE A 108 -3.13 13.67 -7.83
N ASP A 109 -2.51 12.51 -7.96
CA ASP A 109 -1.87 11.83 -6.83
C ASP A 109 -0.66 10.99 -7.24
N ALA A 110 0.36 10.96 -6.38
CA ALA A 110 1.57 10.20 -6.60
C ALA A 110 2.29 9.83 -5.30
N PHE A 111 3.01 8.71 -5.33
CA PHE A 111 4.09 8.47 -4.39
C PHE A 111 5.33 9.25 -4.86
N LEU A 112 5.93 10.04 -3.97
CA LEU A 112 7.16 10.76 -4.30
C LEU A 112 8.31 9.76 -4.46
N PRO A 113 9.17 9.91 -5.48
CA PRO A 113 10.19 8.90 -5.77
C PRO A 113 11.27 8.75 -4.71
N LYS A 114 11.56 9.78 -3.91
CA LYS A 114 12.59 9.72 -2.86
C LYS A 114 11.96 9.50 -1.49
N LEU A 115 12.62 8.68 -0.67
CA LEU A 115 12.28 8.54 0.74
C LEU A 115 12.69 9.77 1.55
N THR A 116 12.03 9.99 2.68
CA THR A 116 12.53 10.94 3.70
C THR A 116 13.85 10.46 4.30
N LYS A 117 14.52 11.31 5.09
CA LYS A 117 15.74 10.92 5.84
C LYS A 117 15.50 9.71 6.75
N ASP A 118 14.30 9.59 7.30
CA ASP A 118 13.89 8.50 8.19
C ASP A 118 13.25 7.32 7.44
N ASN A 119 13.51 7.20 6.13
CA ASN A 119 13.03 6.13 5.26
C ASN A 119 11.51 6.03 5.13
N TYR A 120 10.75 7.13 5.25
CA TYR A 120 9.31 7.13 4.95
C TYR A 120 9.05 7.41 3.48
N ARG A 121 8.06 6.72 2.90
CA ARG A 121 7.54 7.02 1.57
C ARG A 121 6.45 8.09 1.67
N VAL A 122 6.58 9.16 0.90
CA VAL A 122 5.58 10.23 0.89
C VAL A 122 4.58 9.98 -0.23
N TYR A 123 3.30 10.04 0.10
CA TYR A 123 2.19 10.09 -0.85
C TYR A 123 1.61 11.50 -0.85
N VAL A 124 1.43 12.09 -2.02
CA VAL A 124 0.82 13.41 -2.18
C VAL A 124 -0.40 13.28 -3.07
N MET A 125 -1.49 13.93 -2.67
CA MET A 125 -2.70 14.09 -3.46
C MET A 125 -3.14 15.55 -3.42
N LYS A 126 -3.63 16.06 -4.54
CA LYS A 126 -4.19 17.40 -4.65
C LYS A 126 -5.45 17.37 -5.49
N PHE A 127 -6.52 17.99 -4.97
CA PHE A 127 -7.66 18.37 -5.79
C PHE A 127 -7.28 19.62 -6.59
N MET A 128 -7.47 19.59 -7.90
CA MET A 128 -7.08 20.67 -8.81
C MET A 128 -8.20 21.69 -8.98
N LYS A 129 -9.45 21.22 -8.95
CA LYS A 129 -10.68 22.00 -9.10
C LYS A 129 -11.84 21.28 -8.40
N ASP A 130 -12.96 21.99 -8.27
CA ASP A 130 -14.22 21.42 -7.78
C ASP A 130 -14.87 20.50 -8.84
N GLY A 131 -15.96 19.83 -8.47
CA GLY A 131 -16.71 18.93 -9.37
C GLY A 131 -16.38 17.45 -9.20
N VAL A 132 -15.92 17.05 -8.01
CA VAL A 132 -15.75 15.64 -7.64
C VAL A 132 -17.11 14.94 -7.65
N THR A 133 -17.17 13.77 -8.27
CA THR A 133 -18.35 12.89 -8.28
C THR A 133 -18.09 11.61 -7.49
N SER A 134 -19.15 10.86 -7.16
CA SER A 134 -19.01 9.56 -6.48
C SER A 134 -18.22 8.55 -7.33
N ASP A 135 -18.37 8.59 -8.66
CA ASP A 135 -17.67 7.68 -9.56
C ASP A 135 -16.17 8.01 -9.61
N MET A 136 -15.82 9.30 -9.69
CA MET A 136 -14.43 9.76 -9.59
C MET A 136 -13.77 9.34 -8.27
N LEU A 137 -14.51 9.40 -7.15
CA LEU A 137 -13.99 8.92 -5.86
C LEU A 137 -13.79 7.40 -5.85
N LEU A 138 -14.70 6.64 -6.47
CA LEU A 138 -14.55 5.19 -6.61
C LEU A 138 -13.30 4.85 -7.45
N ASP A 139 -13.09 5.54 -8.57
CA ASP A 139 -11.92 5.37 -9.43
C ASP A 139 -10.63 5.73 -8.69
N MET A 140 -10.63 6.83 -7.95
CA MET A 140 -9.53 7.21 -7.05
C MET A 140 -9.23 6.10 -6.02
N TYR A 141 -10.25 5.46 -5.43
CA TYR A 141 -10.06 4.34 -4.51
C TYR A 141 -9.49 3.10 -5.20
N LYS A 142 -10.01 2.71 -6.37
CA LYS A 142 -9.50 1.57 -7.14
C LYS A 142 -8.04 1.78 -7.54
N LEU A 143 -7.71 2.98 -8.05
CA LEU A 143 -6.34 3.36 -8.38
C LEU A 143 -5.43 3.35 -7.14
N GLY A 144 -5.92 3.82 -5.99
CA GLY A 144 -5.19 3.74 -4.72
C GLY A 144 -4.89 2.30 -4.29
N VAL A 145 -5.84 1.36 -4.46
CA VAL A 145 -5.63 -0.07 -4.19
C VAL A 145 -4.56 -0.65 -5.11
N LEU A 146 -4.57 -0.28 -6.39
CA LEU A 146 -3.57 -0.71 -7.37
C LEU A 146 -2.17 -0.18 -7.03
N LYS A 147 -2.04 1.14 -6.80
CA LYS A 147 -0.77 1.77 -6.45
C LYS A 147 -0.17 1.18 -5.17
N THR A 148 -1.00 0.89 -4.17
CA THR A 148 -0.52 0.27 -2.93
C THR A 148 -0.11 -1.20 -3.08
N GLU A 149 -0.71 -1.98 -4.00
CA GLU A 149 -0.19 -3.32 -4.36
C GLU A 149 1.18 -3.21 -5.03
N TYR A 150 1.36 -2.25 -5.95
CA TYR A 150 2.64 -1.99 -6.59
C TYR A 150 3.72 -1.62 -5.57
N VAL A 151 3.45 -0.64 -4.70
CA VAL A 151 4.38 -0.24 -3.63
C VAL A 151 4.71 -1.40 -2.70
N LYS A 152 3.72 -2.19 -2.28
CA LYS A 152 3.97 -3.36 -1.42
C LYS A 152 4.91 -4.37 -2.08
N ALA A 153 4.79 -4.52 -3.39
CA ALA A 153 5.60 -5.46 -4.17
C ALA A 153 6.99 -4.95 -4.52
N HIS A 154 7.28 -3.65 -4.41
CA HIS A 154 8.52 -3.06 -4.93
C HIS A 154 9.29 -2.21 -3.91
N ASP A 155 8.61 -1.50 -3.00
CA ASP A 155 9.23 -0.52 -2.10
C ASP A 155 9.77 -1.12 -0.79
N TYR A 156 10.75 -0.46 -0.20
CA TYR A 156 11.21 -0.66 1.17
C TYR A 156 11.09 0.68 1.90
N ALA A 157 10.13 0.78 2.82
CA ALA A 157 9.94 1.99 3.62
C ALA A 157 9.61 1.66 5.07
N ASN A 158 9.98 2.57 5.97
CA ASN A 158 9.63 2.53 7.39
C ASN A 158 8.11 2.71 7.61
N GLY A 159 7.46 3.37 6.67
CA GLY A 159 6.05 3.69 6.69
C GLY A 159 5.71 4.72 5.63
N PHE A 160 4.49 5.27 5.71
CA PHE A 160 3.98 6.24 4.76
C PHE A 160 3.61 7.55 5.43
N ILE A 161 3.83 8.66 4.71
CA ILE A 161 3.34 10.00 5.07
C ILE A 161 2.38 10.43 3.96
N GLY A 162 1.11 10.67 4.32
CA GLY A 162 0.11 11.18 3.40
C GLY A 162 -0.02 12.70 3.49
N ILE A 163 0.06 13.39 2.37
CA ILE A 163 -0.20 14.82 2.24
C ILE A 163 -1.37 14.99 1.28
N ILE A 164 -2.48 15.57 1.76
CA ILE A 164 -3.68 15.77 0.95
C ILE A 164 -4.03 17.26 0.93
N ASP A 165 -4.01 17.86 -0.25
CA ASP A 165 -4.30 19.28 -0.48
C ASP A 165 -5.76 19.47 -0.97
N TYR A 166 -6.58 20.02 -0.07
CA TYR A 166 -8.00 20.33 -0.30
C TYR A 166 -8.26 21.80 -0.69
N ARG A 167 -7.23 22.61 -0.97
CA ARG A 167 -7.42 24.07 -1.14
C ARG A 167 -8.28 24.47 -2.35
N ASN A 168 -8.42 23.61 -3.36
CA ASN A 168 -9.14 23.93 -4.60
C ASN A 168 -10.49 23.21 -4.74
N ILE A 169 -11.03 22.64 -3.66
CA ILE A 169 -12.32 21.95 -3.68
C ILE A 169 -13.28 22.56 -2.66
N ASN A 170 -14.56 22.57 -2.98
CA ASN A 170 -15.60 22.85 -2.00
C ASN A 170 -15.82 21.62 -1.11
N ILE A 171 -15.59 21.76 0.19
CA ILE A 171 -15.73 20.65 1.16
C ILE A 171 -17.16 20.08 1.15
N MET A 172 -18.19 20.90 0.95
CA MET A 172 -19.57 20.42 0.88
C MET A 172 -19.82 19.60 -0.38
N SER A 173 -19.23 20.00 -1.52
CA SER A 173 -19.30 19.20 -2.75
C SER A 173 -18.56 17.87 -2.61
N LEU A 174 -17.42 17.86 -1.91
CA LEU A 174 -16.73 16.61 -1.60
C LEU A 174 -17.58 15.70 -0.72
N ILE A 175 -18.19 16.24 0.34
CA ILE A 175 -19.04 15.47 1.26
C ILE A 175 -20.25 14.89 0.53
N SER A 176 -20.87 15.65 -0.39
CA SER A 176 -22.02 15.15 -1.16
C SER A 176 -21.65 14.07 -2.17
N ALA A 177 -20.41 14.07 -2.67
CA ALA A 177 -19.89 13.04 -3.56
C ALA A 177 -19.54 11.72 -2.83
N ILE A 178 -19.33 11.75 -1.51
CA ILE A 178 -18.93 10.57 -0.75
C ILE A 178 -20.07 9.54 -0.68
N ASN A 179 -19.82 8.36 -1.23
CA ASN A 179 -20.61 7.17 -0.94
C ASN A 179 -20.11 6.51 0.36
N ILE A 180 -20.91 6.56 1.42
CA ILE A 180 -20.55 6.04 2.76
C ILE A 180 -20.26 4.54 2.73
N ILE A 181 -21.03 3.77 1.96
CA ILE A 181 -20.85 2.31 1.86
C ILE A 181 -19.49 2.02 1.21
N THR A 182 -19.22 2.62 0.06
CA THR A 182 -17.93 2.49 -0.65
C THR A 182 -16.77 2.94 0.23
N THR A 183 -16.93 4.07 0.93
CA THR A 183 -15.90 4.62 1.83
C THR A 183 -15.59 3.68 3.00
N HIS A 184 -16.62 3.06 3.57
CA HIS A 184 -16.44 2.06 4.62
C HIS A 184 -15.76 0.79 4.10
N GLN A 185 -16.07 0.34 2.88
CA GLN A 185 -15.41 -0.80 2.25
C GLN A 185 -13.92 -0.52 2.00
N ILE A 186 -13.58 0.64 1.43
CA ILE A 186 -12.17 1.00 1.21
C ILE A 186 -11.42 1.22 2.53
N ALA A 187 -12.07 1.79 3.55
CA ALA A 187 -11.46 1.92 4.87
C ALA A 187 -11.07 0.55 5.45
N LYS A 188 -11.93 -0.48 5.29
CA LYS A 188 -11.59 -1.86 5.67
C LYS A 188 -10.39 -2.41 4.91
N ILE A 189 -10.33 -2.18 3.59
CA ILE A 189 -9.20 -2.62 2.75
C ILE A 189 -7.89 -1.94 3.21
N ILE A 190 -7.92 -0.63 3.47
CA ILE A 190 -6.74 0.14 3.91
C ILE A 190 -6.30 -0.26 5.32
N MET A 191 -7.23 -0.39 6.27
CA MET A 191 -6.92 -0.80 7.66
C MET A 191 -6.30 -2.19 7.74
N VAL A 192 -6.77 -3.12 6.90
CA VAL A 192 -6.14 -4.44 6.77
C VAL A 192 -4.71 -4.32 6.27
N ARG A 193 -4.43 -3.38 5.36
CA ARG A 193 -3.10 -3.19 4.75
C ARG A 193 -2.12 -2.46 5.65
N HIS A 194 -2.57 -1.52 6.46
CA HIS A 194 -1.77 -0.79 7.44
C HIS A 194 -2.28 -1.08 8.84
N VAL A 195 -1.71 -2.11 9.50
CA VAL A 195 -1.97 -2.30 10.92
C VAL A 195 -1.36 -1.10 11.67
N TYR A 196 -2.15 -0.07 11.93
CA TYR A 196 -1.77 1.07 12.75
C TYR A 196 -1.85 0.67 14.22
N TYR A 197 -0.73 0.82 14.93
CA TYR A 197 -0.72 1.14 16.35
C TYR A 197 0.31 2.24 16.55
N HIS A 198 -0.16 3.48 16.66
CA HIS A 198 0.52 4.49 17.45
C HIS A 198 -0.13 4.46 18.83
N TYR A 199 0.44 3.68 19.74
CA TYR A 199 0.29 4.01 21.16
C TYR A 199 1.28 5.14 21.42
N TYR A 200 0.78 6.37 21.47
CA TYR A 200 1.44 7.38 22.28
C TYR A 200 1.29 6.92 23.73
N LYS A 201 2.41 6.61 24.38
CA LYS A 201 2.55 6.77 25.83
C LYS A 201 3.18 8.12 26.07
#